data_AF-A0A5C8NMH1-F1
#
_entry.id   AF-A0A5C8NMH1-F1
#
_cell.length_a   1.000
_cell.length_b   1.000
_cell.length_c   1.000
_cell.angle_alpha   90.00
_cell.angle_beta   90.00
_cell.angle_gamma   90.00
#
_symmetry.space_group_name_H-M   'P 1'
#
loop_
_entity.id
_entity.type
_entity.pdbx_description
1 polymer ?
#
loop_
_entity_poly.entity_id
_entity_poly.type
_entity_poly.pdbx_seq_one_letter_code
_entity_poly.pdbx_strand_id
1 'polypeptide(L)'
;MRRLLLVLTVAILSLAGCSSGSDDGDKRPDASEPSSSAPADSGGPGPACGDVWKAGATLPDDYETCYVNGTKGVQDVIECDDDSRLIVYNNEMFARTGTEIVRPKEAPLQDLPVYSKAYAACAGE
;
A
#
# COMPACT_ATOMS: atom_id res chain seq x y z
N MET A 1 25.51 -16.12 36.65
CA MET A 1 24.74 -16.78 37.72
C MET A 1 23.30 -16.24 37.69
N ARG A 2 22.31 -17.14 37.70
CA ARG A 2 20.85 -16.91 37.68
C ARG A 2 20.35 -16.07 38.87
N ARG A 3 19.31 -15.25 38.65
CA ARG A 3 18.02 -15.17 39.41
C ARG A 3 17.01 -14.47 38.47
N LEU A 4 16.17 -15.14 37.67
CA LEU A 4 14.93 -15.89 37.99
C LEU A 4 14.01 -15.18 38.99
N LEU A 5 13.01 -14.46 38.46
CA LEU A 5 11.75 -14.15 39.15
C LEU A 5 10.60 -14.39 38.18
N LEU A 6 9.96 -15.54 38.37
CA LEU A 6 8.70 -16.01 37.80
C LEU A 6 7.55 -15.26 38.49
N VAL A 7 6.62 -14.70 37.72
CA VAL A 7 5.28 -14.36 38.22
C VAL A 7 4.27 -15.09 37.34
N LEU A 8 3.44 -15.89 38.01
CA LEU A 8 2.49 -16.86 37.47
C LEU A 8 1.09 -16.40 37.88
N THR A 9 0.17 -16.23 36.95
CA THR A 9 -1.28 -16.26 37.22
C THR A 9 -2.03 -16.82 36.02
N VAL A 10 -2.59 -18.01 36.25
CA VAL A 10 -3.51 -18.76 35.39
C VAL A 10 -4.92 -18.20 35.57
N ALA A 11 -5.65 -18.00 34.47
CA ALA A 11 -7.11 -17.95 34.49
C ALA A 11 -7.65 -18.69 33.25
N ILE A 12 -8.23 -19.87 33.51
CA ILE A 12 -8.93 -20.72 32.56
C ILE A 12 -10.38 -20.23 32.52
N LEU A 13 -10.89 -19.81 31.36
CA LEU A 13 -12.32 -19.71 31.12
C LEU A 13 -12.73 -20.73 30.05
N SER A 14 -13.41 -21.77 30.52
CA SER A 14 -14.11 -22.77 29.73
C SER A 14 -15.39 -22.16 29.16
N LEU A 15 -15.60 -22.24 27.84
CA LEU A 15 -16.94 -22.13 27.24
C LEU A 15 -17.31 -23.45 26.59
N ALA A 16 -18.07 -24.25 27.32
CA ALA A 16 -18.94 -25.28 26.76
C ALA A 16 -20.29 -24.62 26.47
N GLY A 17 -20.91 -24.92 25.32
CA GLY A 17 -22.25 -24.41 25.03
C GLY A 17 -22.71 -24.64 23.60
N CYS A 18 -23.17 -25.86 23.35
CA CYS A 18 -23.86 -26.32 22.15
C CYS A 18 -25.20 -25.58 21.98
N SER A 19 -25.57 -25.20 20.75
CA SER A 19 -26.99 -25.09 20.39
C SER A 19 -27.21 -25.61 18.98
N SER A 20 -27.89 -26.77 18.96
CA SER A 20 -28.39 -27.50 17.82
C SER A 20 -29.67 -26.85 17.33
N GLY A 21 -29.80 -26.64 16.03
CA GLY A 21 -31.04 -26.23 15.39
C GLY A 21 -31.02 -26.59 13.91
N SER A 22 -31.62 -27.74 13.58
CA SER A 22 -32.02 -28.05 12.21
C SER A 22 -33.44 -27.54 12.00
N ASP A 23 -33.67 -26.78 10.93
CA ASP A 23 -35.02 -26.54 10.40
C ASP A 23 -34.96 -26.55 8.87
N ASP A 24 -35.88 -27.33 8.31
CA ASP A 24 -36.06 -27.69 6.91
C ASP A 24 -37.13 -26.74 6.34
N GLY A 25 -36.89 -26.03 5.22
CA GLY A 25 -37.97 -25.24 4.64
C GLY A 25 -37.62 -24.23 3.54
N ASP A 26 -37.92 -24.62 2.30
CA ASP A 26 -38.56 -23.85 1.23
C ASP A 26 -38.04 -22.48 0.70
N LYS A 27 -37.56 -22.54 -0.57
CA LYS A 27 -37.73 -21.60 -1.71
C LYS A 27 -38.20 -20.16 -1.46
N ARG A 28 -37.42 -19.18 -1.95
CA ARG A 28 -37.61 -18.41 -3.22
C ARG A 28 -36.52 -17.33 -3.39
N PRO A 29 -36.29 -16.80 -4.61
CA PRO A 29 -35.13 -16.01 -4.95
C PRO A 29 -35.33 -14.56 -4.53
N ASP A 30 -34.27 -13.91 -4.04
CA ASP A 30 -34.21 -12.46 -4.07
C ASP A 30 -32.83 -12.03 -4.52
N ALA A 31 -32.85 -10.88 -5.16
CA ALA A 31 -31.92 -10.45 -6.17
C ALA A 31 -30.51 -10.28 -5.62
N SER A 32 -29.54 -10.48 -6.50
CA SER A 32 -28.21 -9.90 -6.35
C SER A 32 -28.37 -8.39 -6.18
N GLU A 33 -28.33 -7.89 -4.95
CA GLU A 33 -27.90 -6.53 -4.71
C GLU A 33 -26.40 -6.47 -5.04
N PRO A 34 -25.98 -5.70 -6.07
CA PRO A 34 -24.57 -5.39 -6.17
C PRO A 34 -24.25 -4.54 -4.94
N SER A 35 -23.43 -5.08 -4.03
CA SER A 35 -22.66 -4.28 -3.09
C SER A 35 -21.83 -3.29 -3.91
N SER A 36 -22.42 -2.13 -4.18
CA SER A 36 -21.68 -0.96 -4.63
C SER A 36 -20.91 -0.50 -3.40
N SER A 37 -19.71 -1.05 -3.22
CA SER A 37 -18.69 -0.43 -2.38
C SER A 37 -18.44 0.95 -2.98
N ALA A 38 -19.03 1.98 -2.38
CA ALA A 38 -18.69 3.36 -2.70
C ALA A 38 -17.17 3.52 -2.59
N PRO A 39 -16.50 4.21 -3.53
CA PRO A 39 -15.08 4.48 -3.39
C PRO A 39 -14.87 5.19 -2.06
N ALA A 40 -13.91 4.72 -1.26
CA ALA A 40 -13.46 5.45 -0.09
C ALA A 40 -13.07 6.85 -0.57
N ASP A 41 -13.77 7.86 -0.04
CA ASP A 41 -13.57 9.27 -0.34
C ASP A 41 -12.08 9.58 -0.14
N SER A 42 -11.37 9.58 -1.27
CA SER A 42 -9.95 9.86 -1.34
C SER A 42 -9.88 11.37 -1.20
N GLY A 43 -9.97 11.87 0.04
CA GLY A 43 -10.42 13.23 0.37
C GLY A 43 -9.60 14.43 -0.17
N GLY A 44 -8.86 14.27 -1.25
CA GLY A 44 -8.15 15.31 -1.99
C GLY A 44 -8.57 15.33 -3.47
N PRO A 45 -8.15 16.35 -4.23
CA PRO A 45 -8.60 16.56 -5.62
C PRO A 45 -8.01 15.60 -6.66
N GLY A 46 -7.43 14.47 -6.26
CA GLY A 46 -6.74 13.55 -7.17
C GLY A 46 -6.73 12.11 -6.66
N PRO A 47 -5.97 11.21 -7.31
CA PRO A 47 -6.00 9.79 -7.01
C PRO A 47 -5.44 9.49 -5.61
N ALA A 48 -5.94 8.44 -4.96
CA ALA A 48 -5.36 7.95 -3.72
C ALA A 48 -3.93 7.42 -3.96
N CYS A 49 -2.98 7.77 -3.09
CA CYS A 49 -1.61 7.28 -3.23
C CYS A 49 -1.52 5.75 -3.13
N GLY A 50 -2.36 5.12 -2.31
CA GLY A 50 -2.44 3.67 -2.22
C GLY A 50 -2.89 2.99 -3.52
N ASP A 51 -3.58 3.72 -4.40
CA ASP A 51 -4.01 3.19 -5.69
C ASP A 51 -2.95 3.33 -6.78
N VAL A 52 -2.14 4.38 -6.72
CA VAL A 52 -1.06 4.65 -7.67
C VAL A 52 0.22 3.88 -7.30
N TRP A 53 0.65 3.98 -6.03
CA TRP A 53 1.96 3.49 -5.58
C TRP A 53 1.92 2.01 -5.17
N LYS A 54 1.76 1.14 -6.17
CA LYS A 54 1.77 -0.32 -6.04
C LYS A 54 3.05 -0.87 -6.66
N ALA A 55 3.83 -1.60 -5.89
CA ALA A 55 5.06 -2.24 -6.38
C ALA A 55 4.75 -3.16 -7.57
N GLY A 56 5.53 -3.04 -8.65
CA GLY A 56 5.34 -3.78 -9.89
C GLY A 56 4.28 -3.22 -10.84
N ALA A 57 3.51 -2.19 -10.44
CA ALA A 57 2.63 -1.47 -11.35
C ALA A 57 3.42 -0.44 -12.16
N THR A 58 2.87 0.02 -13.28
CA THR A 58 3.43 1.12 -14.06
C THR A 58 2.96 2.46 -13.51
N LEU A 59 3.89 3.38 -13.26
CA LEU A 59 3.56 4.77 -12.94
C LEU A 59 3.10 5.48 -14.22
N PRO A 60 1.92 6.12 -14.26
CA PRO A 60 1.44 6.84 -15.45
C PRO A 60 2.46 7.86 -15.96
N ASP A 61 2.55 8.03 -17.28
CA ASP A 61 3.42 9.03 -17.92
C ASP A 61 3.10 10.46 -17.48
N ASP A 62 1.82 10.76 -17.26
CA ASP A 62 1.29 12.06 -16.84
C ASP A 62 1.15 12.19 -15.31
N TYR A 63 1.70 11.26 -14.51
CA TYR A 63 1.54 11.27 -13.06
C TYR A 63 2.16 12.52 -12.41
N GLU A 64 1.33 13.38 -11.82
CA GLU A 64 1.80 14.58 -11.12
C GLU A 64 1.89 14.40 -9.60
N THR A 65 0.79 13.92 -8.99
CA THR A 65 0.70 13.75 -7.54
C THR A 65 -0.44 12.81 -7.18
N CYS A 66 -0.48 12.40 -5.92
CA CYS A 66 -1.57 11.63 -5.33
C CYS A 66 -1.89 12.17 -3.94
N TYR A 67 -2.96 11.64 -3.33
CA TYR A 67 -3.44 12.11 -2.04
C TYR A 67 -3.58 10.99 -1.01
N VAL A 68 -3.27 11.33 0.24
CA VAL A 68 -3.53 10.51 1.44
C VAL A 68 -4.34 11.37 2.39
N ASN A 69 -5.59 10.96 2.67
CA ASN A 69 -6.51 11.70 3.56
C ASN A 69 -6.60 13.20 3.20
N GLY A 70 -6.70 13.51 1.91
CA GLY A 70 -6.80 14.90 1.41
C GLY A 70 -5.52 15.70 1.36
N THR A 71 -4.41 15.16 1.86
CA THR A 71 -3.09 15.80 1.78
C THR A 71 -2.30 15.22 0.62
N LYS A 72 -1.50 16.04 -0.07
CA LYS A 72 -0.57 15.55 -1.11
C LYS A 72 0.36 14.51 -0.50
N GLY A 73 0.58 13.41 -1.23
CA GLY A 73 1.55 12.39 -0.88
C GLY A 73 2.96 12.98 -0.79
N VAL A 74 3.76 12.47 0.16
CA VAL A 74 5.16 12.86 0.29
C VAL A 74 5.93 12.27 -0.89
N GLN A 75 6.46 13.15 -1.74
CA GLN A 75 7.21 12.77 -2.93
C GLN A 75 8.38 13.72 -3.16
N ASP A 76 9.50 13.16 -3.58
CA ASP A 76 10.60 13.91 -4.19
C ASP A 76 10.55 13.69 -5.71
N VAL A 77 10.74 14.77 -6.47
CA VAL A 77 10.66 14.75 -7.93
C VAL A 77 12.00 15.21 -8.49
N ILE A 78 12.55 14.41 -9.40
CA ILE A 78 13.77 14.70 -10.14
C ILE A 78 13.39 14.75 -11.61
N GLU A 79 13.65 15.87 -12.25
CA GLU A 79 13.47 16.03 -13.70
C GLU A 79 14.62 15.31 -14.41
N CYS A 80 14.29 14.48 -15.40
CA CYS A 80 15.26 13.76 -16.21
C CYS A 80 15.56 14.53 -17.51
N ASP A 81 16.65 14.18 -18.18
CA ASP A 81 17.08 14.82 -19.44
C ASP A 81 16.09 14.64 -20.61
N ASP A 82 15.19 13.65 -20.53
CA ASP A 82 14.22 13.32 -21.56
C ASP A 82 12.79 13.72 -21.20
N ASP A 83 12.63 14.82 -20.45
CA ASP A 83 11.37 15.43 -20.00
C ASP A 83 10.49 14.55 -19.09
N SER A 84 10.94 13.33 -18.82
CA SER A 84 10.30 12.45 -17.84
C SER A 84 10.72 12.82 -16.41
N ARG A 85 10.04 12.23 -15.41
CA ARG A 85 10.34 12.48 -14.00
C ARG A 85 10.66 11.20 -13.28
N LEU A 86 11.75 11.17 -12.52
CA LEU A 86 12.02 10.16 -11.50
C LEU A 86 11.41 10.65 -10.19
N ILE A 87 10.48 9.87 -9.64
CA ILE A 87 9.71 10.23 -8.45
C ILE A 87 10.00 9.21 -7.36
N VAL A 88 10.38 9.71 -6.18
CA VAL A 88 10.53 8.91 -4.95
C VAL A 88 9.33 9.19 -4.08
N TYR A 89 8.59 8.15 -3.70
CA TYR A 89 7.41 8.26 -2.85
C TYR A 89 7.68 7.69 -1.46
N ASN A 90 7.36 8.48 -0.44
CA ASN A 90 7.47 8.14 0.98
C ASN A 90 8.84 7.57 1.41
N ASN A 91 9.91 7.86 0.65
CA ASN A 91 11.24 7.27 0.84
C ASN A 91 11.31 5.72 0.77
N GLU A 92 10.31 5.08 0.17
CA GLU A 92 10.17 3.61 0.14
C GLU A 92 10.01 3.06 -1.27
N MET A 93 9.49 3.88 -2.19
CA MET A 93 9.23 3.48 -3.57
C MET A 93 9.79 4.53 -4.51
N PHE A 94 10.17 4.10 -5.72
CA PHE A 94 10.53 5.03 -6.78
C PHE A 94 10.08 4.49 -8.14
N ALA A 95 9.85 5.41 -9.07
CA ALA A 95 9.59 5.11 -10.48
C ALA A 95 9.92 6.32 -11.33
N ARG A 96 10.33 6.06 -12.57
CA ARG A 96 10.27 7.06 -13.64
C ARG A 96 8.85 7.05 -14.22
N THR A 97 8.31 8.20 -14.59
CA THR A 97 7.00 8.27 -15.28
C THR A 97 7.01 7.37 -16.51
N GLY A 98 5.95 6.57 -16.70
CA GLY A 98 5.85 5.57 -17.76
C GLY A 98 6.54 4.24 -17.46
N THR A 99 7.17 4.07 -16.29
CA THR A 99 7.94 2.85 -15.95
C THR A 99 7.42 2.14 -14.70
N GLU A 100 7.98 0.96 -14.41
CA GLU A 100 7.60 0.14 -13.25
C GLU A 100 7.96 0.81 -11.92
N ILE A 101 7.04 0.72 -10.96
CA ILE A 101 7.20 1.14 -9.57
C ILE A 101 8.00 0.10 -8.81
N VAL A 102 9.19 0.50 -8.38
CA VAL A 102 10.10 -0.34 -7.60
C VAL A 102 9.91 -0.06 -6.13
N ARG A 103 9.69 -1.11 -5.33
CA ARG A 103 9.75 -1.08 -3.87
C ARG A 103 10.90 -1.97 -3.39
N PRO A 104 12.08 -1.40 -3.11
CA PRO A 104 13.17 -2.18 -2.54
C PRO A 104 12.82 -2.76 -1.17
N LYS A 105 13.49 -3.84 -0.78
CA LYS A 105 13.29 -4.49 0.53
C LYS A 105 14.20 -3.93 1.62
N GLU A 106 15.20 -3.15 1.23
CA GLU A 106 16.24 -2.61 2.09
C GLU A 106 16.07 -1.09 2.22
N ALA A 107 16.65 -0.50 3.26
CA ALA A 107 16.61 0.94 3.52
C ALA A 107 17.99 1.41 4.05
N PRO A 108 18.37 2.67 3.83
CA PRO A 108 17.62 3.71 3.11
C PRO A 108 17.64 3.50 1.58
N LEU A 109 16.57 3.92 0.91
CA LEU A 109 16.39 3.73 -0.54
C LEU A 109 17.53 4.36 -1.36
N GLN A 110 18.05 5.50 -0.92
CA GLN A 110 19.10 6.27 -1.60
C GLN A 110 20.44 5.54 -1.72
N ASP A 111 20.74 4.66 -0.76
CA ASP A 111 22.01 3.94 -0.71
C ASP A 111 21.98 2.67 -1.58
N LEU A 112 20.82 2.34 -2.17
CA LEU A 112 20.65 1.12 -2.92
C LEU A 112 21.12 1.27 -4.36
N PRO A 113 21.86 0.28 -4.90
CA PRO A 113 22.39 0.34 -6.26
C PRO A 113 21.28 0.42 -7.31
N VAL A 114 20.09 -0.12 -7.02
CA VAL A 114 18.94 -0.05 -7.92
C VAL A 114 18.42 1.39 -8.06
N TYR A 115 18.46 2.17 -6.98
CA TYR A 115 18.09 3.58 -7.02
C TYR A 115 19.18 4.41 -7.69
N SER A 116 20.45 4.21 -7.33
CA SER A 116 21.57 4.93 -7.97
C SER A 116 21.58 4.74 -9.49
N LYS A 117 21.27 3.53 -9.97
CA LYS A 117 21.14 3.24 -11.40
C LYS A 117 19.96 4.01 -12.04
N ALA A 118 18.81 4.04 -11.38
CA ALA A 118 17.65 4.78 -11.88
C ALA A 118 17.90 6.30 -11.91
N TYR A 119 18.61 6.81 -10.89
CA TYR A 119 19.04 8.20 -10.81
C TYR A 119 20.01 8.55 -11.95
N ALA A 120 21.08 7.78 -12.13
CA ALA A 120 22.04 8.02 -13.22
C ALA A 120 21.38 7.97 -14.61
N ALA A 121 20.46 7.01 -14.83
CA ALA A 121 19.70 6.92 -16.07
C ALA A 121 18.73 8.09 -16.30
N CYS A 122 18.31 8.77 -15.23
CA CYS A 122 17.48 9.97 -15.29
C CYS A 122 18.33 11.24 -15.55
N ALA A 123 19.46 11.36 -14.85
CA ALA A 123 20.35 12.52 -14.90
C ALA A 123 21.32 12.54 -16.10
N GLY A 124 21.29 11.51 -16.96
CA GLY A 124 22.12 11.44 -18.17
C GLY A 124 23.60 11.18 -17.94
N GLU A 125 23.97 10.58 -16.81
CA GLU A 125 25.36 10.28 -16.41
C GLU A 125 25.91 8.95 -16.95
#